data_AF-A0A507BPS7-F1
#
_entry.id   AF-A0A507BPS7-F1
#
_cell.length_a   1.000
_cell.length_b   1.000
_cell.length_c   1.000
_cell.angle_alpha   90.00
_cell.angle_beta   90.00
_cell.angle_gamma   90.00
#
_symmetry.space_group_name_H-M   'P 1'
#
loop_
_entity.id
_entity.type
_entity.pdbx_description
1 polymer ?
#
loop_
_entity_poly.entity_id
_entity_poly.type
_entity_poly.pdbx_seq_one_letter_code
_entity_poly.pdbx_strand_id
1 'polypeptide(L)'
;MERCSNYRPSVLSFLCTVAIVCSLAEVASIYPTAGGPYHWVAALAPPETRSPAAWFTGWISIGGQTLLTASSALAAGLQLQSLITLNHPNSYSPQRWQGMLCYWAILMYSSATNIWGSKVSATVNNIADHLYLLFWTEIIMPVESIVVIELHQMRSTGRFLCWDSKPESIVHVRFGSQATLLSDVDAATELAKLVRNK
;
A
#
# COMPACT_ATOMS: atom_id res chain seq x y z
N MET A 1 28.36 11.26 -13.67
CA MET A 1 28.06 10.07 -14.50
C MET A 1 27.73 8.81 -13.69
N GLU A 2 27.60 8.86 -12.35
CA GLU A 2 27.20 7.69 -11.54
C GLU A 2 25.68 7.45 -11.47
N ARG A 3 24.86 8.42 -11.88
CA ARG A 3 23.40 8.39 -11.72
C ARG A 3 22.68 7.41 -12.66
N CYS A 4 23.32 6.98 -13.75
CA CYS A 4 22.78 5.98 -14.67
C CYS A 4 22.86 4.53 -14.16
N SER A 5 23.65 4.26 -13.10
CA SER A 5 23.73 2.91 -12.51
C SER A 5 22.46 2.54 -11.71
N ASN A 6 21.76 3.54 -11.17
CA ASN A 6 20.63 3.35 -10.24
C ASN A 6 19.29 3.01 -10.91
N TYR A 7 19.17 3.09 -12.24
CA TYR A 7 17.95 2.69 -12.97
C TYR A 7 17.90 1.18 -13.28
N ARG A 8 19.06 0.51 -13.22
CA ARG A 8 19.18 -0.94 -13.49
C ARG A 8 18.23 -1.81 -12.66
N PRO A 9 18.04 -1.57 -11.35
CA PRO A 9 17.13 -2.42 -10.59
C PRO A 9 15.65 -2.17 -10.89
N SER A 10 15.23 -0.95 -11.24
CA SER A 10 13.82 -0.66 -11.55
C SER A 10 13.38 -1.35 -12.86
N VAL A 11 14.26 -1.36 -13.86
CA VAL A 11 14.03 -2.10 -15.11
C VAL A 11 13.98 -3.60 -14.84
N LEU A 12 14.84 -4.12 -13.96
CA LEU A 12 14.81 -5.52 -13.55
C LEU A 12 13.50 -5.89 -12.86
N SER A 13 13.03 -5.07 -11.91
CA SER A 13 11.74 -5.29 -11.23
C SER A 13 10.59 -5.31 -12.23
N PHE A 14 10.57 -4.37 -13.19
CA PHE A 14 9.55 -4.35 -14.24
C PHE A 14 9.54 -5.62 -15.08
N LEU A 15 10.71 -6.04 -15.59
CA LEU A 15 10.84 -7.26 -16.39
C LEU A 15 10.43 -8.51 -15.60
N CYS A 16 10.81 -8.60 -14.31
CA CYS A 16 10.41 -9.69 -13.44
C CYS A 16 8.89 -9.72 -13.23
N THR A 17 8.25 -8.57 -12.99
CA THR A 17 6.79 -8.50 -12.83
C THR A 17 6.07 -8.92 -14.11
N VAL A 18 6.54 -8.47 -15.28
CA VAL A 18 5.96 -8.89 -16.58
C VAL A 18 6.10 -10.39 -16.77
N ALA A 19 7.28 -10.96 -16.49
CA ALA A 19 7.50 -12.40 -16.59
C ALA A 19 6.57 -13.22 -15.67
N ILE A 20 6.38 -12.76 -14.43
CA ILE A 20 5.45 -13.39 -13.47
C ILE A 20 4.01 -13.34 -14.01
N VAL A 21 3.57 -12.19 -14.53
CA VAL A 21 2.21 -12.03 -15.08
C VAL A 21 2.00 -12.89 -16.32
N CYS A 22 2.99 -12.96 -17.23
CA CYS A 22 2.91 -13.82 -18.41
C CYS A 22 2.81 -15.30 -18.03
N SER A 23 3.59 -15.76 -17.05
CA SER A 23 3.50 -17.14 -16.55
C SER A 23 2.13 -17.43 -15.92
N LEU A 24 1.57 -16.48 -15.16
CA LEU A 24 0.24 -16.62 -14.58
C LEU A 24 -0.85 -16.66 -15.65
N ALA A 25 -0.71 -15.86 -16.71
CA ALA A 25 -1.64 -15.80 -17.82
C ALA A 25 -1.71 -17.13 -18.60
N GLU A 26 -0.58 -17.82 -18.76
CA GLU A 26 -0.54 -19.16 -19.36
C GLU A 26 -1.37 -20.15 -18.55
N VAL A 27 -1.16 -20.20 -17.22
CA VAL A 27 -1.93 -21.09 -16.33
C VAL A 27 -3.42 -20.75 -16.33
N ALA A 28 -3.77 -19.45 -16.31
CA ALA A 28 -5.15 -18.99 -16.34
C ALA A 28 -5.86 -19.34 -17.66
N SER A 29 -5.12 -19.43 -18.78
CA SER A 29 -5.68 -19.83 -20.08
C SER A 29 -6.05 -21.32 -20.14
N ILE A 30 -5.31 -22.18 -19.43
CA ILE A 30 -5.54 -23.63 -19.38
C ILE A 30 -6.66 -23.97 -18.39
N TYR A 31 -6.70 -23.26 -17.25
CA TYR A 31 -7.65 -23.52 -16.17
C TYR A 31 -8.49 -22.26 -15.87
N PRO A 32 -9.52 -21.96 -16.70
CA PRO A 32 -10.43 -20.84 -16.49
C PRO A 32 -11.44 -21.19 -15.41
N THR A 33 -10.98 -21.35 -14.16
CA THR A 33 -11.83 -21.68 -13.02
C THR A 33 -11.90 -20.51 -12.05
N ALA A 34 -13.07 -20.32 -11.44
CA ALA A 34 -13.29 -19.27 -10.43
C ALA A 34 -12.51 -19.52 -9.11
N GLY A 35 -11.81 -20.65 -9.01
CA GLY A 35 -11.06 -21.08 -7.82
C GLY A 35 -9.65 -20.49 -7.72
N GLY A 36 -9.22 -19.66 -8.66
CA GLY A 36 -7.99 -18.88 -8.53
C GLY A 36 -6.70 -19.69 -8.26
N PRO A 37 -5.68 -19.07 -7.61
CA PRO A 37 -4.36 -19.67 -7.46
C PRO A 37 -4.31 -20.99 -6.70
N TYR A 38 -5.15 -21.18 -5.68
CA TYR A 38 -5.16 -22.43 -4.92
C TYR A 38 -5.68 -23.60 -5.76
N HIS A 39 -6.61 -23.35 -6.69
CA HIS A 39 -7.10 -24.36 -7.61
C HIS A 39 -6.03 -24.75 -8.63
N TRP A 40 -5.28 -23.78 -9.15
CA TRP A 40 -4.16 -24.03 -10.05
C TRP A 40 -3.06 -24.87 -9.38
N VAL A 41 -2.70 -24.53 -8.13
CA VAL A 41 -1.75 -25.34 -7.35
C VAL A 41 -2.28 -26.74 -7.13
N ALA A 42 -3.58 -26.90 -6.85
CA ALA A 42 -4.16 -28.23 -6.73
C ALA A 42 -4.11 -29.03 -8.05
N ALA A 43 -4.27 -28.38 -9.20
CA ALA A 43 -4.23 -29.05 -10.51
C ALA A 43 -2.81 -29.47 -10.94
N LEU A 44 -1.80 -28.67 -10.59
CA LEU A 44 -0.40 -28.86 -11.02
C LEU A 44 0.44 -29.67 -10.04
N ALA A 45 0.09 -29.71 -8.75
CA ALA A 45 0.89 -30.38 -7.73
C ALA A 45 0.78 -31.92 -7.79
N PRO A 46 1.86 -32.65 -7.47
CA PRO A 46 1.83 -34.10 -7.35
C PRO A 46 0.83 -34.56 -6.27
N PRO A 47 0.24 -35.77 -6.40
CA PRO A 47 -0.87 -36.22 -5.56
C PRO A 47 -0.56 -36.23 -4.06
N GLU A 48 0.71 -36.44 -3.68
CA GLU A 48 1.16 -36.47 -2.29
C GLU A 48 1.21 -35.08 -1.63
N THR A 49 1.46 -34.01 -2.39
CA THR A 49 1.64 -32.64 -1.87
C THR A 49 0.51 -31.68 -2.24
N ARG A 50 -0.45 -32.13 -3.06
CA ARG A 50 -1.57 -31.34 -3.58
C ARG A 50 -2.37 -30.62 -2.50
N SER A 51 -2.84 -31.35 -1.48
CA SER A 51 -3.69 -30.82 -0.41
C SER A 51 -2.99 -29.77 0.47
N PRO A 52 -1.80 -30.03 1.03
CA PRO A 52 -1.12 -29.02 1.85
C PRO A 52 -0.68 -27.80 1.03
N ALA A 53 -0.17 -27.98 -0.19
CA ALA A 53 0.26 -26.88 -1.05
C ALA A 53 -0.90 -25.94 -1.42
N ALA A 54 -2.05 -26.50 -1.78
CA ALA A 54 -3.26 -25.71 -2.08
C ALA A 54 -3.79 -24.99 -0.83
N TRP A 55 -3.72 -25.62 0.35
CA TRP A 55 -4.16 -25.01 1.61
C TRP A 55 -3.32 -23.78 1.98
N PHE A 56 -1.99 -23.89 1.95
CA PHE A 56 -1.11 -22.75 2.22
C PHE A 56 -1.28 -21.64 1.18
N THR A 57 -1.39 -21.99 -0.10
CA THR A 57 -1.63 -21.02 -1.18
C THR A 57 -2.94 -20.26 -0.97
N GLY A 58 -4.01 -20.96 -0.57
CA GLY A 58 -5.30 -20.35 -0.26
C GLY A 58 -5.20 -19.35 0.90
N TRP A 59 -4.56 -19.74 2.02
CA TRP A 59 -4.38 -18.85 3.17
C TRP A 59 -3.53 -17.62 2.87
N ILE A 60 -2.44 -17.79 2.12
CA ILE A 60 -1.59 -16.66 1.70
C ILE A 60 -2.39 -15.71 0.80
N SER A 61 -3.20 -16.26 -0.12
CA SER A 61 -4.05 -15.45 -1.00
C SER A 61 -5.10 -14.66 -0.22
N ILE A 62 -5.78 -15.27 0.75
CA ILE A 62 -6.77 -14.60 1.60
C ILE A 62 -6.11 -13.55 2.49
N GLY A 63 -4.95 -13.87 3.08
CA GLY A 63 -4.17 -12.93 3.88
C GLY A 63 -3.72 -11.72 3.06
N GLY A 64 -3.22 -11.95 1.84
CA GLY A 64 -2.87 -10.89 0.90
C GLY A 64 -4.05 -9.97 0.58
N GLN A 65 -5.20 -10.56 0.21
CA GLN A 65 -6.39 -9.78 -0.12
C GLN A 65 -6.92 -8.97 1.09
N THR A 66 -6.83 -9.54 2.29
CA THR A 66 -7.24 -8.86 3.53
C THR A 66 -6.34 -7.66 3.83
N LEU A 67 -5.02 -7.83 3.70
CA LEU A 67 -4.05 -6.76 3.93
C LEU A 67 -4.17 -5.64 2.88
N LEU A 68 -4.39 -6.01 1.61
CA LEU A 68 -4.63 -5.04 0.53
C LEU A 68 -5.87 -4.19 0.83
N THR A 69 -6.98 -4.83 1.23
CA THR A 69 -8.23 -4.14 1.54
C THR A 69 -8.10 -3.24 2.78
N ALA A 70 -7.40 -3.71 3.82
CA ALA A 70 -7.12 -2.92 5.01
C ALA A 70 -6.26 -1.69 4.69
N SER A 71 -5.23 -1.85 3.86
CA SER A 71 -4.37 -0.76 3.42
C SER A 71 -5.14 0.29 2.60
N SER A 72 -5.98 -0.16 1.65
CA SER A 72 -6.79 0.77 0.85
C SER A 72 -7.82 1.53 1.68
N ALA A 73 -8.47 0.87 2.64
CA ALA A 73 -9.41 1.53 3.54
C ALA A 73 -8.72 2.55 4.44
N LEU A 74 -7.50 2.27 4.91
CA LEU A 74 -6.70 3.22 5.69
C LEU A 74 -6.34 4.45 4.84
N ALA A 75 -5.86 4.24 3.60
CA ALA A 75 -5.53 5.32 2.69
C ALA A 75 -6.76 6.22 2.41
N ALA A 76 -7.92 5.62 2.18
CA ALA A 76 -9.17 6.36 1.97
C ALA A 76 -9.61 7.14 3.23
N GLY A 77 -9.47 6.56 4.42
CA GLY A 77 -9.79 7.22 5.69
C GLY A 77 -8.92 8.44 5.96
N LEU A 78 -7.61 8.33 5.69
CA LEU A 78 -6.68 9.44 5.81
C LEU A 78 -6.92 10.53 4.76
N GLN A 79 -7.27 10.14 3.52
CA GLN A 79 -7.67 11.11 2.49
C GLN A 79 -8.93 11.88 2.90
N LEU A 80 -9.94 11.20 3.42
CA LEU A 80 -11.15 11.85 3.94
C LEU A 80 -10.80 12.84 5.07
N GLN A 81 -9.95 12.43 6.02
CA GLN A 81 -9.49 13.32 7.09
C GLN A 81 -8.73 14.54 6.55
N SER A 82 -7.89 14.35 5.52
CA SER A 82 -7.14 15.44 4.89
C SER A 82 -8.07 16.46 4.20
N LEU A 83 -9.16 16.00 3.56
CA LEU A 83 -10.15 16.88 2.95
C LEU A 83 -10.88 17.73 3.99
N ILE A 84 -11.21 17.15 5.15
CA ILE A 84 -11.84 17.87 6.27
C ILE A 84 -10.91 18.99 6.77
N THR A 85 -9.61 18.69 6.94
CA THR A 85 -8.63 19.70 7.34
C THR A 85 -8.50 20.83 6.31
N LEU A 86 -8.55 20.51 5.01
CA LEU A 86 -8.47 21.52 3.95
C LEU A 86 -9.72 22.42 3.89
N ASN A 87 -10.91 21.87 4.16
CA ASN A 87 -12.15 22.66 4.14
C ASN A 87 -12.30 23.56 5.37
N HIS A 88 -11.75 23.16 6.52
CA HIS A 88 -11.87 23.88 7.80
C HIS A 88 -10.50 24.16 8.45
N PRO A 89 -9.68 25.05 7.86
CA PRO A 89 -8.27 25.23 8.26
C PRO A 89 -8.07 25.80 9.66
N ASN A 90 -9.04 26.55 10.19
CA ASN A 90 -8.90 27.27 11.48
C ASN A 90 -9.60 26.61 12.66
N SER A 91 -10.37 25.53 12.43
CA SER A 91 -11.26 24.95 13.45
C SER A 91 -11.04 23.46 13.68
N TYR A 92 -10.42 22.75 12.73
CA TYR A 92 -10.25 21.31 12.80
C TYR A 92 -8.78 20.92 13.06
N SER A 93 -8.52 20.38 14.25
CA SER A 93 -7.22 19.80 14.61
C SER A 93 -7.29 18.27 14.47
N PRO A 94 -6.56 17.67 13.52
CA PRO A 94 -6.67 16.24 13.24
C PRO A 94 -6.11 15.41 14.40
N GLN A 95 -7.00 14.67 15.07
CA GLN A 95 -6.63 13.74 16.14
C GLN A 95 -6.56 12.30 15.61
N ARG A 96 -5.72 11.45 16.22
CA ARG A 96 -5.48 10.06 15.74
C ARG A 96 -6.73 9.20 15.77
N TRP A 97 -7.55 9.35 16.80
CA TRP A 97 -8.79 8.58 16.95
C TRP A 97 -9.83 8.95 15.89
N GLN A 98 -9.83 10.19 15.39
CA GLN A 98 -10.73 10.62 14.32
C GLN A 98 -10.40 9.92 13.00
N GLY A 99 -9.10 9.77 12.69
CA GLY A 99 -8.67 8.98 11.53
C GLY A 99 -9.08 7.51 11.63
N MET A 100 -9.02 6.92 12.83
CA MET A 100 -9.49 5.56 13.06
C MET A 100 -11.01 5.43 12.88
N LEU A 101 -11.80 6.42 13.29
CA LEU A 101 -13.25 6.42 13.04
C LEU A 101 -13.59 6.53 11.55
N CYS A 102 -12.88 7.39 10.81
CA CYS A 102 -13.02 7.47 9.35
C CYS A 102 -12.69 6.13 8.68
N TYR A 103 -11.63 5.46 9.14
CA TYR A 103 -11.27 4.11 8.69
C TYR A 103 -12.39 3.08 8.94
N TRP A 104 -12.91 3.01 10.17
CA TRP A 104 -14.03 2.12 10.50
C TRP A 104 -15.29 2.43 9.70
N ALA A 105 -15.60 3.70 9.49
CA ALA A 105 -16.75 4.11 8.69
C ALA A 105 -16.65 3.61 7.24
N ILE A 106 -15.47 3.73 6.63
CA ILE A 106 -15.21 3.25 5.26
C ILE A 106 -15.27 1.73 5.20
N LEU A 107 -14.72 1.02 6.19
CA LEU A 107 -14.83 -0.44 6.27
C LEU A 107 -16.27 -0.91 6.40
N MET A 108 -17.07 -0.27 7.26
CA MET A 108 -18.48 -0.61 7.44
C MET A 108 -19.28 -0.35 6.16
N TYR A 109 -19.01 0.78 5.49
CA TYR A 109 -19.60 1.09 4.20
C TYR A 109 -19.25 0.04 3.13
N SER A 110 -17.96 -0.28 2.98
CA SER A 110 -17.49 -1.30 2.04
C SER A 110 -18.08 -2.68 2.34
N SER A 111 -18.15 -3.06 3.62
CA SER A 111 -18.75 -4.33 4.05
C SER A 111 -20.24 -4.38 3.73
N ALA A 112 -20.96 -3.28 3.96
CA ALA A 112 -22.36 -3.16 3.61
C ALA A 112 -22.59 -3.32 2.10
N THR A 113 -21.80 -2.64 1.26
CA THR A 113 -21.91 -2.79 -0.20
C THR A 113 -21.55 -4.19 -0.67
N ASN A 114 -20.62 -4.89 -0.01
CA ASN A 114 -20.29 -6.27 -0.36
C ASN A 114 -21.40 -7.26 0.00
N ILE A 115 -22.08 -7.08 1.13
CA ILE A 115 -23.15 -7.98 1.58
C ILE A 115 -24.45 -7.75 0.80
N TRP A 116 -24.88 -6.49 0.66
CA TRP A 116 -26.18 -6.15 0.06
C TRP A 116 -26.10 -5.77 -1.42
N GLY A 117 -24.92 -5.43 -1.93
CA GLY A 117 -24.73 -4.86 -3.26
C GLY A 117 -24.42 -5.87 -4.36
N SER A 118 -24.67 -7.18 -4.18
CA SER A 118 -24.36 -8.18 -5.22
C SER A 118 -24.98 -7.85 -6.59
N LYS A 119 -26.18 -7.26 -6.61
CA LYS A 119 -26.84 -6.74 -7.83
C LYS A 119 -26.27 -5.39 -8.30
N VAL A 120 -25.82 -4.55 -7.36
CA VAL A 120 -25.19 -3.25 -7.65
C VAL A 120 -23.85 -3.46 -8.34
N SER A 121 -23.01 -4.39 -7.86
CA SER A 121 -21.71 -4.70 -8.47
C SER A 121 -21.85 -5.16 -9.92
N ALA A 122 -22.85 -5.99 -10.23
CA ALA A 122 -23.11 -6.40 -11.62
C ALA A 122 -23.51 -5.22 -12.51
N THR A 123 -24.29 -4.28 -11.96
CA THR A 123 -24.71 -3.06 -12.69
C THR A 123 -23.53 -2.11 -12.90
N VAL A 124 -22.69 -1.92 -11.86
CA VAL A 124 -21.50 -1.08 -11.92
C VAL A 124 -20.51 -1.60 -12.95
N ASN A 125 -20.28 -2.92 -13.03
CA ASN A 125 -19.40 -3.50 -14.04
C ASN A 125 -19.89 -3.22 -15.45
N ASN A 126 -21.19 -3.42 -15.73
CA ASN A 126 -21.75 -3.13 -17.05
C ASN A 126 -21.61 -1.63 -17.42
N ILE A 127 -21.80 -0.74 -16.45
CA ILE A 127 -21.60 0.71 -16.66
C ILE A 127 -20.12 1.04 -16.87
N ALA A 128 -19.23 0.40 -16.11
CA ALA A 128 -17.79 0.60 -16.22
C ALA A 128 -17.25 0.19 -17.59
N ASP A 129 -17.77 -0.88 -18.17
CA ASP A 129 -17.42 -1.30 -19.54
C ASP A 129 -17.79 -0.23 -20.57
N HIS A 130 -18.94 0.44 -20.41
CA HIS A 130 -19.34 1.54 -21.29
C HIS A 130 -18.54 2.82 -21.06
N LEU A 131 -18.02 3.04 -19.85
CA LEU A 131 -17.25 4.22 -19.46
C LEU A 131 -15.75 3.92 -19.32
N TYR A 132 -15.26 2.87 -19.98
CA TYR A 132 -13.89 2.37 -19.75
C TYR A 132 -12.82 3.45 -19.95
N LEU A 133 -12.98 4.30 -20.97
CA LEU A 133 -12.04 5.40 -21.26
C LEU A 133 -11.95 6.38 -20.10
N LEU A 134 -13.09 6.70 -19.46
CA LEU A 134 -13.13 7.65 -18.36
C LEU A 134 -12.42 7.07 -17.13
N PHE A 135 -12.75 5.84 -16.74
CA PHE A 135 -12.08 5.16 -15.63
C PHE A 135 -10.59 4.94 -15.88
N TRP A 136 -10.22 4.63 -17.12
CA TRP A 136 -8.82 4.49 -17.51
C TRP A 136 -8.05 5.82 -17.36
N THR A 137 -8.64 6.94 -17.81
CA THR A 137 -8.02 8.26 -17.63
C THR A 137 -7.93 8.69 -16.17
N GLU A 138 -8.91 8.34 -15.34
CA GLU A 138 -8.91 8.68 -13.91
C GLU A 138 -7.84 7.91 -13.12
N ILE A 139 -7.50 6.68 -13.53
CA ILE A 139 -6.40 5.92 -12.91
C ILE A 139 -5.03 6.44 -13.36
N ILE A 140 -4.91 6.85 -14.62
CA ILE A 140 -3.63 7.30 -15.20
C ILE A 140 -3.29 8.73 -14.79
N MET A 141 -4.26 9.65 -14.73
CA MET A 141 -4.00 11.06 -14.41
C MET A 141 -3.26 11.27 -13.07
N PRO A 142 -3.62 10.61 -11.96
CA PRO A 142 -2.87 10.72 -10.72
C PRO A 142 -1.44 10.19 -10.86
N VAL A 143 -1.25 9.09 -11.58
CA VAL A 143 0.09 8.50 -11.82
C VAL A 143 0.94 9.47 -12.63
N GLU A 144 0.41 9.99 -13.74
CA GLU A 144 1.09 10.97 -14.57
C GLU A 144 1.37 12.26 -13.79
N SER A 145 0.42 12.75 -13.01
CA SER A 145 0.59 13.96 -12.19
C SER A 145 1.66 13.77 -11.13
N ILE A 146 1.68 12.61 -10.44
CA ILE A 146 2.75 12.26 -9.50
C ILE A 146 4.08 12.24 -10.24
N VAL A 147 4.18 11.53 -11.36
CA VAL A 147 5.42 11.44 -12.16
C VAL A 147 5.89 12.82 -12.62
N VAL A 148 4.99 13.68 -13.10
CA VAL A 148 5.32 15.05 -13.54
C VAL A 148 5.80 15.91 -12.37
N ILE A 149 5.12 15.83 -11.22
CA ILE A 149 5.53 16.55 -10.01
C ILE A 149 6.88 16.02 -9.52
N GLU A 150 7.13 14.71 -9.59
CA GLU A 150 8.39 14.11 -9.22
C GLU A 150 9.53 14.50 -10.15
N LEU A 151 9.29 14.52 -11.46
CA LEU A 151 10.25 15.00 -12.46
C LEU A 151 10.55 16.48 -12.27
N HIS A 152 9.53 17.29 -11.97
CA HIS A 152 9.68 18.73 -11.74
C HIS A 152 10.40 19.04 -10.42
N GLN A 153 10.12 18.28 -9.35
CA GLN A 153 10.68 18.50 -8.02
C GLN A 153 11.97 17.70 -7.76
N MET A 154 12.40 16.84 -8.71
CA MET A 154 13.56 15.94 -8.58
C MET A 154 13.54 15.15 -7.25
N ARG A 155 12.34 14.87 -6.73
CA ARG A 155 12.13 14.09 -5.51
C ARG A 155 11.92 12.64 -5.92
N SER A 156 12.80 11.77 -5.45
CA SER A 156 12.66 10.32 -5.66
C SER A 156 11.60 9.77 -4.70
N THR A 157 10.47 9.28 -5.19
CA THR A 157 9.51 8.41 -4.45
C THR A 157 10.22 7.21 -3.83
N GLY A 158 11.39 6.83 -4.38
CA GLY A 158 12.30 5.87 -3.77
C GLY A 158 12.69 6.23 -2.33
N ARG A 159 12.61 7.51 -1.93
CA ARG A 159 12.83 7.93 -0.53
C ARG A 159 11.63 7.65 0.38
N PHE A 160 10.41 7.64 -0.15
CA PHE A 160 9.19 7.23 0.57
C PHE A 160 9.12 5.70 0.78
N LEU A 161 9.65 4.95 -0.19
CA LEU A 161 9.72 3.47 -0.16
C LEU A 161 11.09 2.94 0.29
N CYS A 162 11.97 3.80 0.82
CA CYS A 162 13.30 3.46 1.33
C CYS A 162 14.23 2.73 0.34
N TRP A 163 14.03 2.93 -0.96
CA TRP A 163 14.81 2.40 -2.08
C TRP A 163 16.05 3.26 -2.42
N ASP A 164 16.10 4.52 -1.97
CA ASP A 164 17.27 5.41 -2.12
C ASP A 164 18.35 5.07 -1.08
N SER A 165 19.63 5.11 -1.46
CA SER A 165 20.74 4.69 -0.58
C SER A 165 20.79 5.52 0.71
N LYS A 166 21.18 4.85 1.82
CA LYS A 166 21.22 5.34 3.21
C LYS A 166 21.42 6.86 3.32
N PRO A 167 20.59 7.55 4.13
CA PRO A 167 20.78 8.97 4.34
C PRO A 167 22.14 9.21 5.00
N GLU A 168 22.96 10.07 4.39
CA GLU A 168 24.34 10.41 4.83
C GLU A 168 24.36 11.08 6.21
N SER A 169 23.18 11.50 6.70
CA SER A 169 22.90 11.92 8.06
C SER A 169 21.62 11.24 8.56
N ILE A 170 21.54 10.88 9.83
CA ILE A 170 20.33 10.27 10.43
C ILE A 170 19.12 11.20 10.22
N VAL A 171 18.26 10.87 9.26
CA VAL A 171 16.99 11.55 9.07
C VAL A 171 15.97 10.87 9.97
N HIS A 172 15.66 11.51 11.10
CA HIS A 172 14.58 11.10 11.99
C HIS A 172 13.24 11.30 11.27
N VAL A 173 12.70 10.24 10.67
CA VAL A 173 11.34 10.25 10.13
C VAL A 173 10.40 10.28 11.33
N ARG A 174 9.68 11.40 11.51
CA ARG A 174 8.69 11.57 12.58
C ARG A 174 7.44 10.73 12.29
N PHE A 175 7.57 9.41 12.34
CA PHE A 175 6.42 8.54 12.55
C PHE A 175 5.95 8.68 13.98
N GLY A 176 5.23 9.76 14.27
CA GLY A 176 4.20 9.85 15.31
C GLY A 176 4.44 9.23 16.70
N SER A 177 5.66 8.97 17.16
CA SER A 177 5.90 8.44 18.50
C SER A 177 6.82 9.40 19.22
N GLN A 178 6.27 10.17 20.16
CA GLN A 178 7.04 10.97 21.10
C GLN A 178 7.83 10.10 22.12
N ALA A 179 7.92 8.78 21.92
CA ALA A 179 8.63 7.87 22.79
C ALA A 179 10.17 7.90 22.64
N THR A 180 10.73 8.73 21.76
CA THR A 180 12.19 8.80 21.53
C THR A 180 12.87 10.02 22.19
N LEU A 181 12.12 10.90 22.88
CA LEU A 181 12.69 12.04 23.64
C LEU A 181 13.44 11.64 24.94
N LEU A 182 13.93 10.40 25.03
CA LEU A 182 14.81 9.93 26.12
C LEU A 182 16.22 9.55 25.65
N SER A 183 16.51 9.59 24.35
CA SER A 183 17.86 9.29 23.83
C SER A 183 18.71 10.55 23.58
N ASP A 184 18.13 11.74 23.61
CA ASP A 184 18.83 13.01 23.32
C ASP A 184 19.28 13.76 24.58
N VAL A 185 19.08 13.17 25.75
CA VAL A 185 19.76 13.63 26.96
C VAL A 185 21.10 12.90 27.01
N ASP A 186 22.16 13.62 26.68
CA ASP A 186 23.53 13.19 26.89
C ASP A 186 23.68 12.74 28.36
N ALA A 187 23.73 11.42 28.58
CA ALA A 187 23.77 10.82 29.91
C ALA A 187 24.97 11.31 30.73
N ALA A 188 26.05 11.72 30.04
CA ALA A 188 27.22 12.34 30.67
C ALA A 188 26.89 13.71 31.28
N THR A 189 26.05 14.52 30.63
CA THR A 189 25.64 15.83 31.12
C THR A 189 24.70 15.74 32.34
N GLU A 190 23.79 14.76 32.37
CA GLU A 190 22.91 14.55 33.54
C GLU A 190 23.64 13.90 34.73
N LEU A 191 24.56 12.96 34.48
CA LEU A 191 25.43 12.41 35.53
C LEU A 191 26.36 13.47 36.12
N ALA A 192 26.86 14.41 35.30
CA ALA A 192 27.65 15.54 35.77
C ALA A 192 26.84 16.49 36.67
N LYS A 193 25.54 16.65 36.43
CA LYS A 193 24.63 17.43 37.31
C LYS A 193 24.39 16.72 38.64
N LEU A 194 24.27 15.39 38.65
CA LEU A 194 24.09 14.60 39.87
C LEU A 194 25.36 14.51 40.73
N VAL A 195 26.55 14.48 40.11
CA VAL A 195 27.83 14.53 40.84
C VAL A 195 28.10 15.92 41.42
N ARG A 196 27.64 17.00 40.76
CA ARG A 196 27.83 18.38 41.21
C ARG A 196 26.88 18.80 42.34
N ASN A 197 25.82 18.03 42.59
CA ASN A 197 24.78 18.32 43.60
C ASN A 197 24.86 17.39 44.83
N LYS A 198 26.04 16.80 45.06
CA LYS A 198 26.46 16.17 46.33
C LYS A 198 27.67 16.95 46.85
#